data_AF-A0A7Z9XJI2-F1
#
_entry.id   AF-A0A7Z9XJI2-F1
#
_cell.length_a   1.000
_cell.length_b   1.000
_cell.length_c   1.000
_cell.angle_alpha   90.00
_cell.angle_beta   90.00
_cell.angle_gamma   90.00
#
_symmetry.space_group_name_H-M   'P 1'
#
loop_
_entity.id
_entity.type
_entity.pdbx_description
1 polymer ?
#
loop_
_entity_poly.entity_id
_entity_poly.type
_entity_poly.pdbx_seq_one_letter_code
_entity_poly.pdbx_strand_id
1 'polypeptide(L)'
;MAISPELQHALLVLFLAILSLLFGNSVVLFANRVSRSQFIRSLLAFAFLFLLTFLFWTLSVQALSAMVFGVHKPFVDVFIIVSQSFTPFILGFLILLPHLGHYLYALLRVWVVINLIIHVAHAYDFGSAQALVVSLLGWLLLELATSLSFLKLDAVKRWFLKIATGKAEYRDPNDLVMAYVRAQRALMLQAAQQQEGRDA
;
A
#
# COMPACT_ATOMS: atom_id res chain seq x y z
N MET A 1 18.51 -1.87 -29.51
CA MET A 1 18.20 -0.63 -28.76
C MET A 1 18.86 -0.77 -27.39
N ALA A 2 20.00 -0.12 -27.17
CA ALA A 2 20.69 -0.21 -25.89
C ALA A 2 19.90 0.56 -24.82
N ILE A 3 19.63 -0.07 -23.68
CA ILE A 3 18.99 0.58 -22.53
C ILE A 3 19.97 1.62 -22.00
N SER A 4 19.53 2.87 -21.82
CA SER A 4 20.39 3.93 -21.27
C SER A 4 20.85 3.55 -19.86
N PRO A 5 22.08 3.93 -19.45
CA PRO A 5 22.59 3.59 -18.12
C PRO A 5 21.66 4.10 -17.02
N GLU A 6 21.07 5.28 -17.17
CA GLU A 6 20.13 5.84 -16.18
C GLU A 6 18.87 4.98 -16.00
N LEU A 7 18.33 4.44 -17.10
CA LEU A 7 17.18 3.55 -17.05
C LEU A 7 17.53 2.22 -16.37
N GLN A 8 18.76 1.71 -16.56
CA GLN A 8 19.24 0.52 -15.83
C GLN A 8 19.28 0.78 -14.32
N HIS A 9 19.80 1.93 -13.87
CA HIS A 9 19.83 2.30 -12.46
C HIS A 9 18.41 2.45 -11.89
N ALA A 10 17.50 3.10 -12.62
CA ALA A 10 16.11 3.24 -12.21
C ALA A 10 15.42 1.89 -12.01
N LEU A 11 15.60 0.96 -12.96
CA LEU A 11 15.06 -0.39 -12.86
C LEU A 11 15.67 -1.17 -11.69
N LEU A 12 16.98 -1.04 -11.46
CA LEU A 12 17.67 -1.68 -10.34
C LEU A 12 17.16 -1.15 -9.00
N VAL A 13 17.01 0.17 -8.84
CA VAL A 13 16.46 0.80 -7.64
C VAL A 13 15.04 0.29 -7.38
N LEU A 14 14.19 0.27 -8.41
CA LEU A 14 12.82 -0.22 -8.28
C LEU A 14 12.77 -1.70 -7.89
N PHE A 15 13.61 -2.53 -8.53
CA PHE A 15 13.71 -3.95 -8.21
C PHE A 15 14.16 -4.18 -6.76
N LEU A 16 15.23 -3.49 -6.32
CA LEU A 16 15.73 -3.60 -4.95
C LEU A 16 14.72 -3.08 -3.93
N ALA A 17 14.03 -1.98 -4.22
CA ALA A 17 12.99 -1.45 -3.35
C ALA A 17 11.84 -2.44 -3.17
N ILE A 18 11.31 -3.00 -4.27
CA ILE A 18 10.27 -4.03 -4.21
C ILE A 18 10.79 -5.24 -3.43
N LEU A 19 11.95 -5.78 -3.78
CA LEU A 19 12.52 -6.96 -3.13
C LEU A 19 12.70 -6.75 -1.63
N SER A 20 13.26 -5.60 -1.23
CA SER A 20 13.47 -5.23 0.17
C SER A 20 12.16 -5.10 0.95
N LEU A 21 11.13 -4.50 0.35
CA LEU A 21 9.80 -4.43 0.94
C LEU A 21 9.12 -5.80 1.05
N LEU A 22 9.31 -6.70 0.07
CA LEU A 22 8.81 -8.07 0.15
C LEU A 22 9.45 -8.82 1.33
N PHE A 23 10.75 -8.62 1.56
CA PHE A 23 11.43 -9.15 2.76
C PHE A 23 10.90 -8.53 4.04
N GLY A 24 10.74 -7.20 4.12
CA GLY A 24 10.19 -6.54 5.31
C GLY A 24 8.80 -7.02 5.70
N ASN A 25 7.93 -7.25 4.71
CA ASN A 25 6.56 -7.75 4.93
C ASN A 25 6.50 -9.28 5.13
N SER A 26 7.58 -10.02 4.83
CA SER A 26 7.58 -11.48 4.92
C SER A 26 7.41 -12.01 6.34
N VAL A 27 7.97 -11.33 7.34
CA VAL A 27 7.92 -11.80 8.74
C VAL A 27 6.52 -11.75 9.33
N VAL A 28 5.70 -10.77 8.98
CA VAL A 28 4.30 -10.71 9.44
C VAL A 28 3.52 -11.93 8.94
N LEU A 29 3.75 -12.36 7.70
CA LEU A 29 3.09 -13.53 7.13
C LEU A 29 3.66 -14.85 7.67
N PHE A 30 4.96 -14.90 7.94
CA PHE A 30 5.62 -16.07 8.54
C PHE A 30 5.19 -16.26 10.00
N ALA A 31 5.10 -15.17 10.77
CA ALA A 31 4.57 -15.16 12.14
C ALA A 31 3.11 -15.62 12.18
N ASN A 32 2.31 -15.26 11.17
CA ASN A 32 0.91 -15.70 11.03
C ASN A 32 0.73 -17.14 10.54
N ARG A 33 1.81 -17.96 10.44
CA ARG A 33 1.79 -19.37 9.98
C ARG A 33 0.97 -19.60 8.70
N VAL A 34 1.03 -18.65 7.77
CA VAL A 34 0.32 -18.72 6.50
C VAL A 34 0.98 -19.79 5.61
N SER A 35 0.17 -20.59 4.90
CA SER A 35 0.72 -21.65 4.02
C SER A 35 1.64 -21.07 2.94
N ARG A 36 2.71 -21.79 2.56
CA ARG A 36 3.76 -21.32 1.63
C ARG A 36 3.20 -20.77 0.30
N SER A 37 2.11 -21.35 -0.21
CA SER A 37 1.47 -20.89 -1.46
C SER A 37 0.68 -19.58 -1.28
N GLN A 38 0.03 -19.38 -0.13
CA GLN A 38 -0.67 -18.14 0.21
C GLN A 38 0.32 -17.00 0.48
N PHE A 39 1.47 -17.32 1.11
CA PHE A 39 2.57 -16.39 1.30
C PHE A 39 3.06 -15.79 -0.03
N ILE A 40 3.38 -16.66 -1.01
CA ILE A 40 3.87 -16.21 -2.33
C ILE A 40 2.82 -15.35 -3.04
N ARG A 41 1.54 -15.77 -3.05
CA ARG A 41 0.49 -14.98 -3.71
C ARG A 41 0.29 -13.60 -3.06
N SER A 42 0.46 -13.50 -1.74
CA SER A 42 0.38 -12.22 -1.02
C SER A 42 1.54 -11.30 -1.37
N LEU A 43 2.75 -11.84 -1.43
CA LEU A 43 3.95 -11.12 -1.86
C LEU A 43 3.79 -10.61 -3.30
N LEU A 44 3.33 -11.46 -4.22
CA LEU A 44 3.09 -11.07 -5.61
C LEU A 44 2.01 -9.99 -5.72
N ALA A 45 0.91 -10.14 -4.98
CA ALA A 45 -0.14 -9.12 -4.93
C ALA A 45 0.38 -7.79 -4.37
N PHE A 46 1.24 -7.83 -3.35
CA PHE A 46 1.88 -6.62 -2.80
C PHE A 46 2.79 -5.96 -3.84
N ALA A 47 3.68 -6.72 -4.47
CA ALA A 47 4.57 -6.21 -5.51
C ALA A 47 3.79 -5.58 -6.67
N PHE A 48 2.69 -6.23 -7.09
CA PHE A 48 1.82 -5.73 -8.15
C PHE A 48 1.13 -4.41 -7.77
N LEU A 49 0.54 -4.34 -6.57
CA LEU A 49 -0.11 -3.11 -6.08
C LEU A 49 0.89 -1.97 -5.90
N PHE A 50 2.09 -2.29 -5.44
CA PHE A 50 3.19 -1.33 -5.34
C PHE A 50 3.57 -0.78 -6.72
N LEU A 51 3.72 -1.65 -7.72
CA LEU A 51 4.05 -1.23 -9.08
C LEU A 51 2.94 -0.36 -9.69
N LEU A 52 1.67 -0.72 -9.47
CA LEU A 52 0.54 0.09 -9.93
C LEU A 52 0.53 1.47 -9.28
N THR A 53 0.80 1.53 -7.97
CA THR A 53 0.93 2.78 -7.22
C THR A 53 2.06 3.66 -7.78
N PHE A 54 3.21 3.05 -8.01
CA PHE A 54 4.37 3.71 -8.61
C PHE A 54 4.06 4.27 -10.00
N LEU A 55 3.43 3.47 -10.88
CA LEU A 55 3.07 3.91 -12.23
C LEU A 55 2.04 5.03 -12.19
N PHE A 56 1.03 4.91 -11.33
CA PHE A 56 0.02 5.94 -11.15
C PHE A 56 0.66 7.27 -10.70
N TRP A 57 1.58 7.21 -9.75
CA TRP A 57 2.28 8.41 -9.28
C TRP A 57 3.15 9.02 -10.39
N THR A 58 3.83 8.19 -11.18
CA THR A 58 4.63 8.62 -12.34
C THR A 58 3.78 9.35 -13.38
N LEU A 59 2.63 8.76 -13.73
CA LEU A 59 1.67 9.38 -14.66
C LEU A 59 1.08 10.67 -14.08
N SER A 60 0.82 10.71 -12.78
CA SER A 60 0.32 11.91 -12.11
C SER A 60 1.33 13.05 -12.15
N VAL A 61 2.61 12.77 -11.85
CA VAL A 61 3.69 13.76 -11.95
C VAL A 61 3.80 14.29 -13.38
N GLN A 62 3.76 13.41 -14.39
CA GLN A 62 3.80 13.82 -15.79
C GLN A 62 2.59 14.67 -16.20
N ALA A 63 1.38 14.25 -15.82
CA ALA A 63 0.17 14.99 -16.16
C ALA A 63 0.14 16.36 -15.48
N LEU A 64 0.52 16.43 -14.19
CA LEU A 64 0.53 17.68 -13.43
C LEU A 64 1.63 18.64 -13.91
N SER A 65 2.83 18.15 -14.21
CA SER A 65 3.89 19.01 -14.76
C SER A 65 3.51 19.60 -16.12
N ALA A 66 2.90 18.80 -16.99
CA ALA A 66 2.42 19.24 -18.29
C ALA A 66 1.21 20.19 -18.21
N MET A 67 0.18 19.84 -17.42
CA MET A 67 -1.09 20.59 -17.38
C MET A 67 -1.03 21.85 -16.53
N VAL A 68 -0.33 21.81 -15.39
CA VAL A 68 -0.31 22.94 -14.43
C VAL A 68 0.83 23.91 -14.75
N PHE A 69 1.98 23.38 -15.17
CA PHE A 69 3.21 24.17 -15.37
C PHE A 69 3.69 24.22 -16.82
N GLY A 70 3.03 23.52 -17.75
CA GLY A 70 3.38 23.52 -19.17
C GLY A 70 4.66 22.78 -19.53
N VAL A 71 5.36 22.17 -18.56
CA VAL A 71 6.66 21.53 -18.81
C VAL A 71 6.47 20.06 -19.16
N HIS A 72 6.89 19.70 -20.37
CA HIS A 72 6.75 18.37 -20.91
C HIS A 72 8.10 17.66 -20.87
N LYS A 73 8.14 16.46 -20.29
CA LYS A 73 9.26 15.53 -20.37
C LYS A 73 8.82 14.18 -20.93
N PRO A 74 9.69 13.47 -21.65
CA PRO A 74 9.48 12.07 -22.01
C PRO A 74 9.10 11.22 -20.78
N PHE A 75 8.17 10.28 -20.94
CA PHE A 75 7.73 9.39 -19.84
C PHE A 75 8.92 8.66 -19.19
N VAL A 76 9.92 8.26 -19.99
CA VAL A 76 11.12 7.57 -19.49
C VAL A 76 11.89 8.44 -18.48
N ASP A 77 11.99 9.74 -18.72
CA ASP A 77 12.69 10.66 -17.81
C ASP A 77 11.90 10.81 -16.51
N VAL A 78 10.58 10.95 -16.59
CA VAL A 78 9.71 11.00 -15.40
C VAL A 78 9.79 9.70 -14.61
N PHE A 79 9.81 8.55 -15.29
CA PHE A 79 9.99 7.24 -14.68
C PHE A 79 11.33 7.14 -13.93
N ILE A 80 12.42 7.64 -14.51
CA ILE A 80 13.75 7.66 -13.86
C ILE A 80 13.73 8.54 -12.60
N ILE A 81 13.22 9.77 -12.73
CA ILE A 81 13.09 10.74 -11.62
C ILE A 81 12.30 10.11 -10.47
N VAL A 82 11.13 9.55 -10.78
CA VAL A 82 10.27 8.92 -9.78
C VAL A 82 10.95 7.70 -9.19
N SER A 83 11.55 6.82 -9.98
CA SER A 83 12.29 5.64 -9.48
C SER A 83 13.40 6.00 -8.51
N GLN A 84 14.18 7.04 -8.79
CA GLN A 84 15.24 7.51 -7.90
C GLN A 84 14.69 7.96 -6.53
N SER A 85 13.50 8.54 -6.48
CA SER A 85 12.85 8.90 -5.21
C SER A 85 12.56 7.71 -4.31
N PHE A 86 12.43 6.50 -4.87
CA PHE A 86 12.19 5.25 -4.13
C PHE A 86 13.46 4.61 -3.54
N THR A 87 14.64 5.22 -3.72
CA THR A 87 15.90 4.72 -3.13
C THR A 87 15.82 4.40 -1.63
N PRO A 88 15.15 5.19 -0.78
CA PRO A 88 15.00 4.84 0.64
C PRO A 88 14.34 3.47 0.89
N PHE A 89 13.45 3.01 0.00
CA PHE A 89 12.81 1.70 0.15
C PHE A 89 13.73 0.51 -0.10
N ILE A 90 14.96 0.71 -0.56
CA ILE A 90 16.00 -0.32 -0.50
C ILE A 90 16.28 -0.73 0.97
N LEU A 91 16.05 0.17 1.93
CA LEU A 91 16.08 -0.11 3.36
C LEU A 91 14.77 -0.73 3.90
N GLY A 92 13.84 -1.12 3.02
CA GLY A 92 12.54 -1.71 3.37
C GLY A 92 12.64 -2.96 4.23
N PHE A 93 13.75 -3.70 4.17
CA PHE A 93 14.02 -4.83 5.06
C PHE A 93 14.04 -4.43 6.54
N LEU A 94 14.29 -3.16 6.89
CA LEU A 94 14.25 -2.69 8.30
C LEU A 94 12.83 -2.77 8.89
N ILE A 95 11.80 -2.82 8.05
CA ILE A 95 10.39 -2.99 8.47
C ILE A 95 10.17 -4.33 9.21
N LEU A 96 11.12 -5.27 9.08
CA LEU A 96 11.11 -6.55 9.80
C LEU A 96 11.08 -6.40 11.32
N LEU A 97 11.51 -5.26 11.86
CA LEU A 97 11.61 -5.02 13.29
C LEU A 97 10.22 -5.11 13.96
N PRO A 98 10.04 -5.98 14.98
CA PRO A 98 8.79 -6.10 15.73
C PRO A 98 8.37 -4.75 16.32
N HIS A 99 7.09 -4.40 16.23
CA HIS A 99 6.48 -3.13 16.68
C HIS A 99 6.93 -1.84 15.97
N LEU A 100 8.13 -1.81 15.39
CA LEU A 100 8.68 -0.65 14.68
C LEU A 100 8.34 -0.61 13.19
N GLY A 101 7.98 -1.76 12.60
CA GLY A 101 7.74 -1.86 11.15
C GLY A 101 6.78 -0.82 10.58
N HIS A 102 5.68 -0.53 11.28
CA HIS A 102 4.72 0.50 10.83
C HIS A 102 5.32 1.90 10.83
N TYR A 103 6.02 2.28 11.90
CA TYR A 103 6.66 3.59 12.03
C TYR A 103 7.83 3.75 11.05
N LEU A 104 8.63 2.71 10.86
CA LEU A 104 9.71 2.69 9.88
C LEU A 104 9.17 2.80 8.45
N TYR A 105 8.09 2.10 8.13
CA TYR A 105 7.45 2.25 6.82
C TYR A 105 6.94 3.68 6.61
N ALA A 106 6.31 4.29 7.62
CA ALA A 106 5.87 5.68 7.55
C ALA A 106 7.05 6.65 7.35
N LEU A 107 8.14 6.47 8.10
CA LEU A 107 9.36 7.27 7.99
C LEU A 107 9.98 7.16 6.59
N LEU A 108 10.16 5.94 6.08
CA LEU A 108 10.67 5.71 4.74
C LEU A 108 9.76 6.33 3.68
N ARG A 109 8.43 6.26 3.86
CA ARG A 109 7.47 6.84 2.91
C ARG A 109 7.55 8.36 2.88
N VAL A 110 7.70 9.01 4.04
CA VAL A 110 7.96 10.45 4.11
C VAL A 110 9.28 10.78 3.41
N TRP A 111 10.31 9.97 3.61
CA TRP A 111 11.60 10.16 2.95
C TRP A 111 11.50 10.03 1.42
N VAL A 112 10.71 9.07 0.91
CA VAL A 112 10.44 8.95 -0.54
C VAL A 112 9.78 10.23 -1.09
N VAL A 113 8.80 10.79 -0.38
CA VAL A 113 8.14 12.05 -0.79
C VAL A 113 9.13 13.20 -0.81
N ILE A 114 9.98 13.33 0.21
CA ILE A 114 11.03 14.36 0.26
C ILE A 114 11.99 14.21 -0.92
N ASN A 115 12.46 12.99 -1.21
CA ASN A 115 13.31 12.76 -2.37
C ASN A 115 12.59 13.12 -3.66
N LEU A 116 11.31 12.77 -3.83
CA LEU A 116 10.58 13.13 -5.04
C LEU A 116 10.53 14.64 -5.24
N ILE A 117 10.26 15.41 -4.17
CA ILE A 117 10.25 16.87 -4.24
C ILE A 117 11.61 17.40 -4.71
N ILE A 118 12.71 16.86 -4.16
CA ILE A 118 14.08 17.24 -4.54
C ILE A 118 14.35 16.89 -6.02
N HIS A 119 14.09 15.65 -6.43
CA HIS A 119 14.33 15.19 -7.79
C HIS A 119 13.47 15.93 -8.82
N VAL A 120 12.19 16.19 -8.52
CA VAL A 120 11.30 16.97 -9.39
C VAL A 120 11.74 18.42 -9.47
N ALA A 121 12.12 19.05 -8.35
CA ALA A 121 12.62 20.42 -8.33
C ALA A 121 13.85 20.56 -9.25
N HIS A 122 14.83 19.67 -9.12
CA HIS A 122 16.04 19.70 -9.93
C HIS A 122 15.78 19.35 -11.40
N ALA A 123 14.95 18.34 -11.68
CA ALA A 123 14.77 17.88 -13.05
C ALA A 123 13.92 18.84 -13.90
N TYR A 124 12.95 19.51 -13.29
CA TYR A 124 12.04 20.44 -13.97
C TYR A 124 12.41 21.92 -13.78
N ASP A 125 13.48 22.21 -13.04
CA ASP A 125 13.87 23.57 -12.62
C ASP A 125 12.73 24.32 -11.92
N PHE A 126 11.96 23.56 -11.12
CA PHE A 126 10.80 24.07 -10.40
C PHE A 126 11.22 24.67 -9.06
N GLY A 127 10.54 25.75 -8.66
CA GLY A 127 10.65 26.26 -7.29
C GLY A 127 10.14 25.24 -6.27
N SER A 128 10.63 25.30 -5.02
CA SER A 128 10.28 24.32 -3.97
C SER A 128 8.77 24.16 -3.75
N ALA A 129 8.01 25.26 -3.87
CA ALA A 129 6.56 25.23 -3.77
C ALA A 129 5.89 24.47 -4.93
N GLN A 130 6.37 24.65 -6.17
CA GLN A 130 5.84 23.97 -7.35
C GLN A 130 6.13 22.47 -7.28
N ALA A 131 7.36 22.10 -6.93
CA ALA A 131 7.75 20.70 -6.77
C ALA A 131 6.95 19.99 -5.66
N LEU A 132 6.70 20.69 -4.55
CA LEU A 132 5.84 20.21 -3.47
C LEU A 132 4.40 20.00 -3.96
N VAL A 133 3.84 20.97 -4.69
CA VAL A 133 2.48 20.87 -5.24
C VAL A 133 2.35 19.69 -6.20
N VAL A 134 3.27 19.52 -7.18
CA VAL A 134 3.23 18.39 -8.12
C VAL A 134 3.35 17.04 -7.39
N SER A 135 4.27 16.94 -6.44
CA SER A 135 4.53 15.70 -5.70
C SER A 135 3.35 15.30 -4.82
N LEU A 136 2.79 16.25 -4.06
CA LEU A 136 1.67 16.01 -3.15
C LEU A 136 0.34 15.86 -3.89
N LEU A 137 0.10 16.63 -4.96
CA LEU A 137 -1.10 16.45 -5.78
C LEU A 137 -1.09 15.07 -6.45
N GLY A 138 0.07 14.55 -6.87
CA GLY A 138 0.15 13.18 -7.39
C GLY A 138 -0.24 12.13 -6.36
N TRP A 139 0.15 12.34 -5.09
CA TRP A 139 -0.30 11.49 -3.99
C TRP A 139 -1.80 11.65 -3.69
N LEU A 140 -2.30 12.89 -3.71
CA LEU A 140 -3.72 13.18 -3.49
C LEU A 140 -4.60 12.59 -4.59
N LEU A 141 -4.15 12.61 -5.85
CA LEU A 141 -4.82 11.95 -6.97
C LEU A 141 -4.89 10.44 -6.79
N LEU A 142 -3.84 9.84 -6.21
CA LEU A 142 -3.85 8.42 -5.87
C LEU A 142 -4.86 8.15 -4.76
N GLU A 143 -4.87 8.97 -3.70
CA GLU A 143 -5.82 8.85 -2.59
C GLU A 143 -7.27 9.07 -3.06
N LEU A 144 -7.49 9.99 -3.98
CA LEU A 144 -8.77 10.18 -4.63
C LEU A 144 -9.13 8.96 -5.49
N ALA A 145 -8.21 8.47 -6.33
CA ALA A 145 -8.42 7.26 -7.11
C ALA A 145 -8.73 6.05 -6.22
N THR A 146 -8.12 5.96 -5.03
CA THR A 146 -8.39 4.90 -4.04
C THR A 146 -9.69 5.08 -3.28
N SER A 147 -10.08 6.33 -3.01
CA SER A 147 -11.33 6.70 -2.34
C SER A 147 -12.56 6.59 -3.25
N LEU A 148 -12.37 6.78 -4.56
CA LEU A 148 -13.45 6.76 -5.54
C LEU A 148 -14.02 5.34 -5.67
N SER A 149 -15.20 5.14 -5.07
CA SER A 149 -15.88 3.84 -4.93
C SER A 149 -16.21 3.17 -6.28
N PHE A 150 -16.18 3.93 -7.39
CA PHE A 150 -16.40 3.39 -8.73
C PHE A 150 -15.28 2.46 -9.22
N LEU A 151 -14.06 2.56 -8.68
CA LEU A 151 -12.96 1.65 -9.00
C LEU A 151 -13.03 0.31 -8.23
N LYS A 152 -14.04 0.11 -7.37
CA LYS A 152 -14.19 -1.07 -6.49
C LYS A 152 -12.87 -1.47 -5.80
N LEU A 153 -12.09 -0.50 -5.31
CA LEU A 153 -10.80 -0.82 -4.68
C LEU A 153 -10.95 -1.51 -3.32
N ASP A 154 -12.14 -1.46 -2.70
CA ASP A 154 -12.52 -2.38 -1.63
C ASP A 154 -12.55 -3.83 -2.08
N ALA A 155 -12.87 -4.09 -3.36
CA ALA A 155 -12.75 -5.42 -3.94
C ALA A 155 -11.28 -5.81 -4.12
N VAL A 156 -10.37 -4.88 -4.42
CA VAL A 156 -8.92 -5.14 -4.48
C VAL A 156 -8.35 -5.38 -3.08
N LYS A 157 -8.75 -4.59 -2.08
CA LYS A 157 -8.39 -4.79 -0.67
C LYS A 157 -8.93 -6.12 -0.14
N ARG A 158 -10.19 -6.45 -0.44
CA ARG A 158 -10.80 -7.77 -0.12
C ARG A 158 -10.15 -8.91 -0.89
N TRP A 159 -9.79 -8.72 -2.16
CA TRP A 159 -9.07 -9.69 -2.97
C TRP A 159 -7.67 -9.95 -2.39
N PHE A 160 -6.95 -8.90 -1.98
CA PHE A 160 -5.67 -9.00 -1.29
C PHE A 160 -5.82 -9.76 0.03
N LEU A 161 -6.81 -9.42 0.85
CA LEU A 161 -7.11 -10.12 2.10
C LEU A 161 -7.49 -11.59 1.87
N LYS A 162 -8.28 -11.88 0.83
CA LYS A 162 -8.68 -13.23 0.43
C LYS A 162 -7.49 -14.05 -0.04
N ILE A 163 -6.58 -13.45 -0.80
CA ILE A 163 -5.33 -14.07 -1.21
C ILE A 163 -4.41 -14.33 0.00
N ALA A 164 -4.36 -13.39 0.94
CA ALA A 164 -3.48 -13.45 2.11
C ALA A 164 -3.92 -14.42 3.20
N THR A 165 -5.22 -14.52 3.46
CA THR A 165 -5.77 -15.40 4.50
C THR A 165 -6.26 -16.74 3.97
N GLY A 166 -6.46 -16.88 2.65
CA GLY A 166 -6.96 -18.11 2.02
C GLY A 166 -8.37 -18.52 2.43
N LYS A 167 -9.03 -17.76 3.30
CA LYS A 167 -10.40 -17.98 3.75
C LYS A 167 -11.31 -16.93 3.11
N ALA A 168 -12.38 -17.38 2.48
CA ALA A 168 -13.28 -16.54 1.69
C ALA A 168 -14.15 -15.59 2.55
N GLU A 169 -14.13 -15.74 3.87
CA GLU A 169 -15.03 -15.03 4.78
C GLU A 169 -14.21 -14.26 5.84
N TYR A 170 -13.94 -12.99 5.55
CA TYR A 170 -13.58 -12.02 6.58
C TYR A 170 -14.86 -11.73 7.37
N ARG A 171 -15.10 -12.46 8.47
CA ARG A 171 -16.11 -12.03 9.46
C ARG A 171 -15.52 -10.87 10.22
N ASP A 172 -16.18 -9.72 10.15
CA ASP A 172 -15.84 -8.56 10.96
C ASP A 172 -15.77 -8.99 12.44
N PRO A 173 -14.74 -8.62 13.21
CA PRO A 173 -14.67 -8.92 14.65
C PRO A 173 -15.95 -8.50 15.40
N ASN A 174 -16.59 -7.41 14.97
CA ASN A 174 -17.85 -6.95 15.55
C ASN A 174 -19.00 -7.91 15.25
N ASP A 175 -19.03 -8.56 14.08
CA ASP A 175 -20.04 -9.57 13.76
C ASP A 175 -19.88 -10.83 14.63
N LEU A 176 -18.64 -11.21 14.96
CA LEU A 176 -18.36 -12.34 15.87
C LEU A 176 -18.78 -12.04 17.31
N VAL A 177 -18.49 -10.82 17.79
CA VAL A 177 -18.93 -10.37 19.12
C VAL A 177 -20.46 -10.30 19.17
N MET A 178 -21.09 -9.73 18.14
CA MET A 178 -22.55 -9.63 18.08
C MET A 178 -23.23 -11.00 17.96
N ALA A 179 -22.59 -11.97 17.31
CA ALA A 179 -23.08 -13.34 17.27
C ALA A 179 -22.97 -14.03 18.65
N TYR A 180 -21.85 -13.83 19.36
CA TYR A 180 -21.66 -14.37 20.71
C TYR A 180 -22.65 -13.75 21.71
N VAL A 181 -22.79 -12.41 21.70
CA VAL A 181 -23.74 -11.68 22.57
C VAL A 181 -25.18 -12.13 22.31
N ARG A 182 -25.57 -12.34 21.04
CA ARG A 182 -26.89 -12.86 20.68
C ARG A 182 -27.11 -14.29 21.19
N ALA A 183 -26.12 -15.17 21.03
CA ALA A 183 -26.20 -16.54 21.54
C ALA A 183 -26.32 -16.57 23.07
N GLN A 184 -25.54 -15.74 23.77
CA GLN A 184 -25.58 -15.68 25.23
C GLN A 184 -26.91 -15.11 25.75
N ARG A 185 -27.48 -14.08 25.09
CA ARG A 185 -28.82 -13.57 25.41
C ARG A 185 -29.91 -14.63 25.25
N ALA A 186 -29.85 -15.43 24.18
CA ALA A 186 -30.83 -16.49 23.96
C ALA A 186 -30.80 -17.55 25.07
N LEU A 187 -29.59 -17.94 25.52
CA LEU A 187 -29.42 -18.86 26.65
C LEU A 187 -29.94 -18.29 27.97
N MET A 188 -29.70 -17.00 28.23
CA MET A 188 -30.20 -16.33 29.44
C MET A 188 -31.73 -16.26 29.46
N LEU A 189 -32.36 -16.00 28.30
CA LEU A 189 -33.82 -15.99 28.19
C LEU A 189 -34.41 -17.39 28.39
N GLN A 190 -33.76 -18.44 27.87
CA GLN A 190 -34.18 -19.82 28.11
C GLN A 190 -34.05 -20.22 29.58
N ALA A 191 -32.96 -19.82 30.24
CA ALA A 191 -32.77 -20.07 31.68
C ALA A 191 -33.83 -19.36 32.53
N ALA A 192 -34.18 -18.12 32.20
CA ALA A 192 -35.25 -17.38 32.87
C ALA A 192 -36.62 -18.05 32.70
N GLN A 193 -36.95 -18.51 31.49
CA GLN A 193 -38.20 -19.23 31.22
C GLN A 193 -38.27 -20.59 31.92
N GLN A 194 -37.14 -21.29 32.07
CA GLN A 194 -37.08 -22.55 32.83
C GLN A 194 -37.25 -22.36 34.34
N GLN A 195 -36.88 -21.20 34.87
CA GLN A 195 -37.11 -20.87 36.28
C GLN A 195 -38.58 -20.49 36.52
N GLU A 196 -39.17 -19.65 35.68
CA GLU A 196 -40.61 -19.30 35.79
C GLU A 196 -41.54 -20.52 35.66
N GLY A 197 -41.20 -21.50 34.81
CA GLY A 197 -41.96 -22.75 34.69
C GLY A 197 -41.72 -23.77 35.82
N ARG A 198 -40.75 -23.54 36.70
CA ARG A 198 -40.49 -24.36 37.90
C ARG A 198 -41.18 -23.81 39.15
N ASP A 199 -41.45 -22.52 39.17
CA ASP A 199 -42.06 -21.80 40.30
C ASP A 199 -43.61 -21.66 40.15
N ALA A 200 -44.18 -22.21 39.07
CA ALA A 200 -45.62 -22.29 38.78
C ALA A 200 -46.15 -23.71 39.01
#